data_AF-A0A0N5BYX9-F1
#
_entry.id   AF-A0A0N5BYX9-F1
#
_cell.length_a   1.000
_cell.length_b   1.000
_cell.length_c   1.000
_cell.angle_alpha   90.00
_cell.angle_beta   90.00
_cell.angle_gamma   90.00
#
_symmetry.space_group_name_H-M   'P 1'
#
loop_
_entity.id
_entity.type
_entity.pdbx_description
1 polymer ?
#
loop_
_entity_poly.entity_id
_entity_poly.type
_entity_poly.pdbx_seq_one_letter_code
_entity_poly.pdbx_strand_id
1 'polypeptide(L)'
;MDISEENNMLFKLLKINLIRKVIIKHIPSFTDINNLVNVCKFMNCGLEKENIERSILSYHDIQDIWVKNDHVHEYDKASSVIRLNNFKFTKSYYSESLRDRLRTFFGETLHIGSCVWSSIDLSINEWKEEDYVPFIQKLTEELNLNCATRKDVRKLKFELKFRDNADYIILDVLSHIKHDNIKRISLPVNCFTCPSNKYNVINCNIFNGFPNLTELSLDFSFSRSDYYDLAYHKDIFERFVQQFSTAKNPTILFESLEHEDAMRANELNEIINSITKYNVKVKLKVNIEYYKFIGECEKCADTMGFFSPVKQYITIVYDSISDYRRLLYSVEILKTFENLSTLDLKFVLPAITGNFTPSYNQSQRFWT
;
A
#
# COMPACT_ATOMS: atom_id res chain seq x y z
N MET A 1 -20.84 -44.94 -11.29
CA MET A 1 -21.73 -43.89 -11.84
C MET A 1 -22.86 -43.77 -10.84
N ASP A 2 -22.80 -42.77 -9.96
CA ASP A 2 -23.84 -42.64 -8.93
C ASP A 2 -25.11 -42.08 -9.56
N ILE A 3 -26.15 -42.90 -9.52
CA ILE A 3 -27.51 -42.66 -10.05
C ILE A 3 -28.19 -41.46 -9.36
N SER A 4 -27.56 -40.86 -8.34
CA SER A 4 -28.11 -39.76 -7.54
C SER A 4 -28.02 -38.38 -8.23
N GLU A 5 -27.04 -38.12 -9.09
CA GLU A 5 -26.87 -36.79 -9.72
C GLU A 5 -27.87 -36.54 -10.86
N GLU A 6 -28.27 -37.57 -11.63
CA GLU A 6 -29.21 -37.40 -12.76
C GLU A 6 -30.64 -37.06 -12.32
N ASN A 7 -31.00 -37.36 -11.07
CA ASN A 7 -32.29 -36.99 -10.50
C ASN A 7 -32.30 -35.60 -9.86
N ASN A 8 -31.17 -34.89 -9.82
CA ASN A 8 -31.12 -33.52 -9.33
C ASN A 8 -31.93 -32.60 -10.26
N MET A 9 -32.92 -31.89 -9.71
CA MET A 9 -33.76 -30.95 -10.45
C MET A 9 -32.92 -29.85 -11.12
N LEU A 10 -31.88 -29.37 -10.45
CA LEU A 10 -30.93 -28.40 -10.99
C LEU A 10 -30.25 -28.94 -12.25
N PHE A 11 -29.84 -30.21 -12.22
CA PHE A 11 -29.21 -30.87 -13.38
C PHE A 11 -30.17 -30.95 -14.58
N LYS A 12 -31.44 -31.30 -14.35
CA LYS A 12 -32.47 -31.34 -15.41
C LYS A 12 -32.71 -29.94 -16.00
N LEU A 13 -32.73 -28.90 -15.17
CA LEU A 13 -32.88 -27.51 -15.61
C LEU A 13 -31.67 -27.02 -16.42
N LEU A 14 -30.45 -27.37 -16.01
CA LEU A 14 -29.21 -26.98 -16.69
C LEU A 14 -29.00 -27.69 -18.04
N LYS A 15 -29.66 -28.83 -18.31
CA LYS A 15 -29.68 -29.45 -19.65
C LYS A 15 -30.49 -28.63 -20.66
N ILE A 16 -31.42 -27.79 -20.20
CA ILE A 16 -32.26 -26.97 -21.07
C ILE A 16 -31.53 -25.67 -21.39
N ASN A 17 -31.08 -25.52 -22.65
CA ASN A 17 -30.24 -24.39 -23.10
C ASN A 17 -30.79 -23.01 -22.67
N LEU A 18 -32.08 -22.76 -22.87
CA LEU A 18 -32.71 -21.49 -22.50
C LEU A 18 -32.67 -21.23 -20.99
N ILE A 19 -32.98 -22.25 -20.18
CA ILE A 19 -32.99 -22.15 -18.71
C ILE A 19 -31.56 -21.96 -18.21
N ARG A 20 -30.61 -22.73 -18.71
CA ARG A 20 -29.19 -22.62 -18.36
C ARG A 20 -28.66 -21.21 -18.61
N LYS A 21 -28.91 -20.63 -19.79
CA LYS A 21 -28.54 -19.23 -20.10
C LYS A 21 -29.13 -18.23 -19.12
N VAL A 22 -30.40 -18.42 -18.74
CA VAL A 22 -31.08 -17.57 -17.75
C VAL A 22 -30.42 -17.72 -16.38
N ILE A 23 -30.18 -18.95 -15.91
CA ILE A 23 -29.50 -19.21 -14.62
C ILE A 23 -28.13 -18.54 -14.62
N ILE A 24 -27.31 -18.80 -15.64
CA ILE A 24 -25.96 -18.23 -15.75
C ILE A 24 -26.04 -16.71 -15.71
N LYS A 25 -26.94 -16.08 -16.47
CA LYS A 25 -27.09 -14.60 -16.47
C LYS A 25 -27.38 -14.02 -15.08
N HIS A 26 -27.94 -14.79 -14.16
CA HIS A 26 -28.20 -14.39 -12.77
C HIS A 26 -27.07 -14.71 -11.78
N ILE A 27 -25.99 -15.35 -12.24
CA ILE A 27 -24.79 -15.57 -11.44
C ILE A 27 -23.85 -14.38 -11.62
N PRO A 28 -23.53 -13.64 -10.54
CA PRO A 28 -22.85 -12.35 -10.64
C PRO A 28 -21.39 -12.49 -11.09
N SER A 29 -20.65 -13.49 -10.61
CA SER A 29 -19.20 -13.58 -10.77
C SER A 29 -18.76 -14.84 -11.53
N PHE A 30 -17.60 -14.79 -12.19
CA PHE A 30 -16.97 -15.97 -12.76
C PHE A 30 -16.54 -16.96 -11.68
N THR A 31 -16.17 -16.45 -10.49
CA THR A 31 -15.86 -17.28 -9.32
C THR A 31 -17.06 -18.16 -8.95
N ASP A 32 -18.27 -17.60 -8.90
CA ASP A 32 -19.49 -18.34 -8.59
C ASP A 32 -19.88 -19.32 -9.70
N ILE A 33 -19.66 -18.96 -10.97
CA ILE A 33 -19.83 -19.89 -12.10
C ILE A 33 -18.86 -21.06 -11.96
N ASN A 34 -17.60 -20.80 -11.62
CA ASN A 34 -16.60 -21.85 -11.44
C ASN A 34 -16.93 -22.75 -10.24
N ASN A 35 -17.43 -22.18 -9.14
CA ASN A 35 -17.94 -22.96 -8.01
C ASN A 35 -19.13 -23.84 -8.42
N LEU A 36 -20.05 -23.30 -9.21
CA LEU A 36 -21.19 -24.03 -9.75
C LEU A 36 -20.72 -25.19 -10.66
N VAL A 37 -19.71 -24.96 -11.52
CA VAL A 37 -19.06 -26.00 -12.33
C VAL A 37 -18.43 -27.09 -11.48
N ASN A 38 -17.69 -26.72 -10.43
CA ASN A 38 -17.01 -27.66 -9.56
C ASN A 38 -18.00 -28.60 -8.85
N VAL A 39 -19.18 -28.08 -8.49
CA VAL A 39 -20.27 -28.87 -7.90
C VAL A 39 -20.98 -29.75 -8.93
N CYS A 40 -20.98 -29.38 -10.21
CA CYS A 40 -21.71 -30.07 -11.27
C CYS A 40 -20.84 -30.21 -12.52
N LYS A 41 -19.86 -31.13 -12.48
CA LYS A 41 -18.81 -31.31 -13.51
C LYS A 41 -19.32 -31.41 -14.94
N PHE A 42 -20.51 -31.96 -15.16
CA PHE A 42 -21.14 -32.07 -16.48
C PHE A 42 -21.54 -30.72 -17.11
N MET A 43 -21.58 -29.63 -16.33
CA MET A 43 -21.82 -28.29 -16.87
C MET A 43 -20.63 -27.75 -17.65
N ASN A 44 -19.41 -28.26 -17.45
CA ASN A 44 -18.24 -27.78 -18.20
C ASN A 44 -18.50 -27.80 -19.72
N CYS A 45 -18.95 -28.94 -20.25
CA CYS A 45 -19.22 -29.09 -21.67
C CYS A 45 -20.35 -28.17 -22.18
N GLY A 46 -21.26 -27.75 -21.30
CA GLY A 46 -22.36 -26.85 -21.62
C GLY A 46 -21.96 -25.38 -21.63
N LEU A 47 -21.11 -24.99 -20.67
CA LEU A 47 -20.60 -23.63 -20.47
C LEU A 47 -19.49 -23.28 -21.47
N GLU A 48 -18.65 -24.24 -21.84
CA GLU A 48 -17.59 -24.06 -22.87
C GLU A 48 -18.15 -23.57 -24.21
N LYS A 49 -19.44 -23.80 -24.47
CA LYS A 49 -20.14 -23.41 -25.71
C LYS A 49 -20.90 -22.10 -25.57
N GLU A 50 -20.92 -21.48 -24.40
CA GLU A 50 -21.65 -20.24 -24.15
C GLU A 50 -20.70 -19.05 -24.08
N ASN A 51 -21.06 -17.96 -24.76
CA ASN A 51 -20.41 -16.68 -24.53
C ASN A 51 -20.96 -16.06 -23.25
N ILE A 52 -20.11 -15.96 -22.22
CA ILE A 52 -20.46 -15.45 -20.90
C ILE A 52 -19.72 -14.13 -20.68
N GLU A 53 -20.47 -13.04 -20.66
CA GLU A 53 -19.94 -11.70 -20.40
C GLU A 53 -20.26 -11.26 -18.97
N ARG A 54 -19.29 -10.66 -18.28
CA ARG A 54 -19.48 -10.06 -16.96
C ARG A 54 -18.81 -8.70 -16.89
N SER A 55 -19.49 -7.78 -16.23
CA SER A 55 -18.89 -6.52 -15.83
C SER A 55 -17.82 -6.77 -14.77
N ILE A 56 -16.70 -6.09 -14.89
CA ILE A 56 -15.61 -6.14 -13.91
C ILE A 56 -15.54 -4.77 -13.24
N LEU A 57 -15.57 -4.76 -11.90
CA LEU A 57 -15.30 -3.57 -11.10
C LEU A 57 -13.92 -3.69 -10.48
N SER A 58 -12.96 -3.01 -11.10
CA SER A 58 -11.63 -2.84 -10.52
C SER A 58 -11.67 -1.71 -9.48
N TYR A 59 -11.10 -1.95 -8.30
CA TYR A 59 -11.10 -0.96 -7.23
C TYR A 59 -9.79 -0.93 -6.44
N HIS A 60 -9.50 0.25 -5.88
CA HIS A 60 -8.46 0.45 -4.88
C HIS A 60 -9.12 0.48 -3.49
N ASP A 61 -8.60 -0.28 -2.53
CA ASP A 61 -9.08 -0.24 -1.14
C ASP A 61 -8.32 0.85 -0.39
N ILE A 62 -8.84 2.07 -0.48
CA ILE A 62 -8.29 3.26 0.18
C ILE A 62 -9.17 3.58 1.39
N GLN A 63 -8.54 3.69 2.55
CA GLN A 63 -9.15 4.09 3.81
C GLN A 63 -8.57 5.42 4.23
N ASP A 64 -9.37 6.48 4.16
CA ASP A 64 -9.02 7.72 4.82
C ASP A 64 -9.65 7.72 6.21
N ILE A 65 -8.83 7.79 7.25
CA ILE A 65 -9.29 7.94 8.63
C ILE A 65 -8.85 9.31 9.10
N TRP A 66 -9.82 10.18 9.39
CA TRP A 66 -9.56 11.49 9.99
C TRP A 66 -9.96 11.44 11.44
N VAL A 67 -9.03 11.84 12.31
CA VAL A 67 -9.31 11.97 13.73
C VAL A 67 -9.33 13.45 14.07
N LYS A 68 -10.51 13.95 14.44
CA LYS A 68 -10.73 15.36 14.80
C LYS A 68 -11.25 15.46 16.23
N ASN A 69 -10.95 16.58 16.87
CA ASN A 69 -11.62 16.96 18.11
C ASN A 69 -12.99 17.58 17.77
N ASP A 70 -14.07 17.05 18.32
CA ASP A 70 -15.44 17.57 18.10
C ASP A 70 -15.65 18.96 18.74
N HIS A 71 -14.80 19.38 19.68
CA HIS A 71 -14.91 20.64 20.40
C HIS A 71 -13.80 21.64 20.01
N VAL A 72 -13.81 22.11 18.76
CA VAL A 72 -12.90 23.20 18.33
C VAL A 72 -13.30 24.57 18.92
N HIS A 73 -14.51 24.70 19.48
CA HIS A 73 -15.04 25.98 19.98
C HIS A 73 -15.03 26.15 21.51
N GLU A 74 -14.70 25.12 22.28
CA GLU A 74 -14.53 25.24 23.74
C GLU A 74 -13.07 24.93 24.10
N TYR A 75 -12.18 25.85 23.74
CA TYR A 75 -10.88 25.96 24.38
C TYR A 75 -11.11 26.38 25.83
N ASP A 76 -11.44 25.42 26.70
CA ASP A 76 -11.37 25.63 28.13
C ASP A 76 -9.89 25.73 28.50
N LYS A 77 -9.39 26.97 28.60
CA LYS A 77 -8.00 27.29 28.97
C LYS A 77 -7.56 26.63 30.28
N ALA A 78 -8.50 26.13 31.09
CA ALA A 78 -8.22 25.44 32.35
C ALA A 78 -7.84 23.95 32.20
N SER A 79 -8.09 23.33 31.05
CA SER A 79 -7.87 21.90 30.80
C SER A 79 -7.18 21.72 29.44
N SER A 80 -5.85 21.84 29.41
CA SER A 80 -5.04 21.72 28.19
C SER A 80 -5.05 20.33 27.52
N VAL A 81 -5.84 19.37 28.03
CA VAL A 81 -5.76 17.98 27.58
C VAL A 81 -7.13 17.38 27.26
N ILE A 82 -7.27 16.96 26.00
CA ILE A 82 -8.48 16.42 25.38
C ILE A 82 -8.75 14.98 25.88
N ARG A 83 -10.00 14.65 26.21
CA ARG A 83 -10.44 13.29 26.58
C ARG A 83 -10.83 12.45 25.36
N LEU A 84 -10.71 11.12 25.43
CA LEU A 84 -11.03 10.22 24.30
C LEU A 84 -12.43 10.43 23.71
N ASN A 85 -13.42 10.69 24.56
CA ASN A 85 -14.82 10.90 24.14
C ASN A 85 -15.00 12.10 23.19
N ASN A 86 -14.00 12.97 23.11
CA ASN A 86 -14.02 14.16 22.24
C ASN A 86 -13.40 13.86 20.86
N PHE A 87 -12.81 12.68 20.64
CA PHE A 87 -12.27 12.29 19.34
C PHE A 87 -13.32 11.63 18.46
N LYS A 88 -13.60 12.30 17.34
CA LYS A 88 -14.42 11.79 16.27
C LYS A 88 -13.53 11.21 15.18
N PHE A 89 -13.73 9.92 14.91
CA PHE A 89 -13.13 9.21 13.81
C PHE A 89 -14.10 9.28 12.65
N THR A 90 -13.72 9.97 11.57
CA THR A 90 -14.52 10.08 10.37
C THR A 90 -13.81 9.41 9.21
N LYS A 91 -14.57 8.66 8.42
CA LYS A 91 -14.09 8.04 7.19
C LYS A 91 -14.43 8.91 5.98
N SER A 92 -13.61 8.87 4.93
CA SER A 92 -13.98 9.57 3.69
C SER A 92 -15.20 8.91 3.05
N TYR A 93 -16.03 9.73 2.39
CA TYR A 93 -17.17 9.24 1.59
C TYR A 93 -16.74 8.16 0.59
N TYR A 94 -15.53 8.27 0.03
CA TYR A 94 -15.01 7.25 -0.89
C TYR A 94 -14.87 5.89 -0.19
N SER A 95 -14.29 5.85 1.01
CA SER A 95 -14.09 4.61 1.77
C SER A 95 -15.41 3.96 2.22
N GLU A 96 -16.42 4.77 2.59
CA GLU A 96 -17.75 4.27 2.98
C GLU A 96 -18.53 3.77 1.75
N SER A 97 -18.64 4.60 0.71
CA SER A 97 -19.40 4.28 -0.50
C SER A 97 -18.79 3.12 -1.29
N LEU A 98 -17.47 2.89 -1.21
CA LEU A 98 -16.83 1.76 -1.87
C LEU A 98 -17.40 0.42 -1.36
N ARG A 99 -17.62 0.28 -0.06
CA ARG A 99 -18.16 -0.98 0.51
C ARG A 99 -19.58 -1.26 0.02
N ASP A 100 -20.42 -0.24 -0.01
CA ASP A 100 -21.79 -0.37 -0.49
C ASP A 100 -21.83 -0.67 -2.00
N ARG A 101 -20.95 -0.03 -2.77
CA ARG A 101 -20.75 -0.35 -4.19
C ARG A 101 -20.31 -1.80 -4.40
N LEU A 102 -19.33 -2.29 -3.62
CA LEU A 102 -18.86 -3.67 -3.73
C LEU A 102 -19.94 -4.69 -3.37
N ARG A 103 -20.78 -4.40 -2.37
CA ARG A 103 -21.88 -5.28 -1.95
C ARG A 103 -23.01 -5.36 -2.98
N THR A 104 -23.26 -4.28 -3.70
CA THR A 104 -24.38 -4.16 -4.64
C THR A 104 -23.97 -4.41 -6.10
N PHE A 105 -22.68 -4.54 -6.37
CA PHE A 105 -22.17 -4.73 -7.73
C PHE A 105 -22.49 -6.14 -8.26
N PHE A 106 -23.25 -6.19 -9.36
CA PHE A 106 -23.53 -7.42 -10.08
C PHE A 106 -22.45 -7.66 -11.15
N GLY A 107 -21.38 -8.35 -10.76
CA GLY A 107 -20.24 -8.64 -11.63
C GLY A 107 -19.05 -9.22 -10.86
N GLU A 108 -17.89 -9.30 -11.52
CA GLU A 108 -16.63 -9.67 -10.88
C GLU A 108 -15.99 -8.44 -10.24
N THR A 109 -15.49 -8.57 -9.00
CA THR A 109 -14.73 -7.50 -8.35
C THR A 109 -13.24 -7.83 -8.40
N LEU A 110 -12.42 -6.84 -8.76
CA LEU A 110 -10.97 -7.00 -8.84
C LEU A 110 -10.29 -6.01 -7.90
N HIS A 111 -9.73 -6.53 -6.80
CA HIS A 111 -8.95 -5.73 -5.86
C HIS A 111 -7.58 -5.43 -6.44
N ILE A 112 -7.39 -4.19 -6.90
CA ILE A 112 -6.14 -3.78 -7.55
C ILE A 112 -4.98 -3.88 -6.55
N GLY A 113 -4.00 -4.70 -6.90
CA GLY A 113 -2.76 -4.87 -6.13
C GLY A 113 -2.91 -5.63 -4.81
N SER A 114 -4.09 -6.16 -4.48
CA SER A 114 -4.42 -6.82 -3.20
C SER A 114 -3.89 -6.02 -2.00
N CYS A 115 -4.07 -4.69 -2.08
CA CYS A 115 -3.47 -3.72 -1.18
C CYS A 115 -4.55 -2.90 -0.47
N VAL A 116 -4.43 -2.81 0.84
CA VAL A 116 -5.18 -1.83 1.63
C VAL A 116 -4.27 -0.64 1.88
N TRP A 117 -4.69 0.52 1.41
CA TRP A 117 -4.01 1.79 1.65
C TRP A 117 -4.76 2.54 2.74
N SER A 118 -4.13 2.74 3.89
CA SER A 118 -4.68 3.49 5.01
C SER A 118 -3.98 4.84 5.11
N SER A 119 -4.71 5.90 4.79
CA SER A 119 -4.28 7.29 4.96
C SER A 119 -4.85 7.82 6.26
N ILE A 120 -4.01 8.10 7.24
CA ILE A 120 -4.42 8.53 8.57
C ILE A 120 -4.08 10.01 8.74
N ASP A 121 -5.06 10.79 9.18
CA ASP A 121 -4.93 12.19 9.52
C ASP A 121 -5.14 12.36 11.03
N LEU A 122 -4.04 12.61 11.72
CA LEU A 122 -3.98 12.82 13.16
C LEU A 122 -3.89 14.32 13.44
N SER A 123 -4.97 15.06 13.18
CA SER A 123 -5.07 16.49 13.51
C SER A 123 -5.27 16.70 15.03
N ILE A 124 -4.41 16.09 15.85
CA ILE A 124 -4.46 16.11 17.32
C ILE A 124 -3.08 16.52 17.86
N ASN A 125 -3.02 17.67 18.52
CA ASN A 125 -1.75 18.20 19.05
C ASN A 125 -1.30 17.48 20.33
N GLU A 126 -2.24 17.18 21.24
CA GLU A 126 -1.98 16.54 22.53
C GLU A 126 -3.16 15.66 22.96
N TRP A 127 -2.87 14.51 23.59
CA TRP A 127 -3.85 13.67 24.26
C TRP A 127 -3.37 13.32 25.66
N LYS A 128 -4.31 12.89 26.50
CA LYS A 128 -4.05 12.41 27.85
C LYS A 128 -3.43 11.01 27.78
N GLU A 129 -2.41 10.73 28.60
CA GLU A 129 -1.78 9.39 28.61
C GLU A 129 -2.80 8.26 28.89
N GLU A 130 -3.80 8.53 29.74
CA GLU A 130 -4.90 7.60 30.05
C GLU A 130 -5.78 7.24 28.84
N ASP A 131 -5.86 8.13 27.84
CA ASP A 131 -6.66 7.95 26.64
C ASP A 131 -5.89 7.24 25.51
N TYR A 132 -4.58 7.02 25.67
CA TYR A 132 -3.73 6.43 24.64
C TYR A 132 -4.17 5.02 24.24
N VAL A 133 -4.29 4.10 25.21
CA VAL A 133 -4.66 2.71 24.90
C VAL A 133 -6.06 2.62 24.25
N PRO A 134 -7.11 3.28 24.80
CA PRO A 134 -8.41 3.33 24.14
C PRO A 134 -8.37 3.95 22.72
N PHE A 135 -7.53 4.96 22.51
CA PHE A 135 -7.34 5.59 21.20
C PHE A 135 -6.77 4.60 20.18
N ILE A 136 -5.71 3.88 20.55
CA ILE A 136 -5.07 2.88 19.69
C ILE A 136 -6.03 1.74 19.35
N GLN A 137 -6.82 1.29 20.33
CA GLN A 137 -7.87 0.28 20.10
C GLN A 137 -8.91 0.77 19.10
N LYS A 138 -9.45 1.99 19.29
CA LYS A 138 -10.45 2.57 18.39
C LYS A 138 -9.88 2.77 16.98
N LEU A 139 -8.65 3.27 16.85
CA LEU A 139 -7.98 3.41 15.55
C LEU A 139 -7.79 2.05 14.84
N THR A 140 -7.42 1.01 15.60
CA THR A 140 -7.28 -0.36 15.10
C THR A 140 -8.61 -0.92 14.59
N GLU A 141 -9.70 -0.68 15.31
CA GLU A 141 -11.05 -1.05 14.90
C GLU A 141 -11.47 -0.33 13.62
N GLU A 142 -11.17 0.97 13.51
CA GLU A 142 -11.52 1.78 12.35
C GLU A 142 -10.81 1.31 11.07
N LEU A 143 -9.55 0.86 11.17
CA LEU A 143 -8.82 0.24 10.05
C LEU A 143 -9.48 -1.02 9.52
N ASN A 144 -10.22 -1.75 10.38
CA ASN A 144 -11.09 -2.88 10.03
C ASN A 144 -10.47 -3.83 9.00
N LEU A 145 -9.23 -4.29 9.25
CA LEU A 145 -8.48 -5.13 8.30
C LEU A 145 -9.04 -6.55 8.18
N ASN A 146 -9.73 -7.04 9.22
CA ASN A 146 -10.26 -8.41 9.28
C ASN A 146 -11.68 -8.56 8.69
N CYS A 147 -12.18 -7.58 7.93
CA CYS A 147 -13.46 -7.71 7.27
C CYS A 147 -13.39 -8.69 6.08
N ALA A 148 -14.54 -9.29 5.73
CA ALA A 148 -14.63 -10.33 4.69
C ALA A 148 -14.05 -9.90 3.33
N THR A 149 -14.15 -8.62 2.96
CA THR A 149 -13.63 -8.05 1.71
C THR A 149 -12.11 -7.94 1.68
N ARG A 150 -11.43 -8.05 2.83
CA ARG A 150 -9.98 -7.87 2.98
C ARG A 150 -9.24 -9.14 3.36
N LYS A 151 -9.96 -10.25 3.55
CA LYS A 151 -9.39 -11.53 3.98
C LYS A 151 -8.17 -11.97 3.14
N ASP A 152 -8.17 -11.68 1.83
CA ASP A 152 -7.13 -12.12 0.87
C ASP A 152 -6.06 -11.04 0.61
N VAL A 153 -6.08 -9.94 1.37
CA VAL A 153 -5.12 -8.84 1.25
C VAL A 153 -3.71 -9.32 1.56
N ARG A 154 -2.77 -8.91 0.70
CA ARG A 154 -1.35 -9.28 0.83
C ARG A 154 -0.44 -8.08 1.14
N LYS A 155 -0.93 -6.86 0.91
CA LYS A 155 -0.18 -5.63 1.11
C LYS A 155 -0.97 -4.67 1.99
N LEU A 156 -0.30 -4.09 2.96
CA LEU A 156 -0.82 -3.01 3.78
C LEU A 156 0.08 -1.80 3.61
N LYS A 157 -0.46 -0.67 3.15
CA LYS A 157 0.28 0.59 3.04
C LYS A 157 -0.31 1.59 4.02
N PHE A 158 0.56 2.21 4.82
CA PHE A 158 0.20 3.38 5.60
C PHE A 158 0.74 4.65 4.97
N GLU A 159 -0.02 5.72 5.12
CA GLU A 159 0.35 7.08 4.76
C GLU A 159 -0.19 8.02 5.83
N LEU A 160 0.58 9.04 6.18
CA LEU A 160 0.16 10.10 7.09
C LEU A 160 0.00 11.39 6.30
N LYS A 161 -1.15 12.06 6.49
CA LYS A 161 -1.44 13.29 5.74
C LYS A 161 -0.67 14.50 6.24
N PHE A 162 -0.34 14.52 7.53
CA PHE A 162 0.44 15.57 8.17
C PHE A 162 1.60 14.96 8.94
N ARG A 163 2.74 15.64 8.91
CA ARG A 163 3.90 15.30 9.72
C ARG A 163 3.71 15.89 11.09
N ASP A 164 3.54 15.04 12.08
CA ASP A 164 3.56 15.44 13.48
C ASP A 164 4.42 14.47 14.28
N ASN A 165 4.70 14.80 15.54
CA ASN A 165 5.41 13.90 16.46
C ASN A 165 4.55 12.70 16.91
N ALA A 166 3.66 12.22 16.04
CA ALA A 166 2.62 11.22 16.31
C ALA A 166 2.71 10.00 15.38
N ASP A 167 3.64 10.01 14.41
CA ASP A 167 3.78 8.97 13.38
C ASP A 167 4.07 7.58 13.99
N TYR A 168 4.72 7.54 15.16
CA TYR A 168 4.97 6.31 15.92
C TYR A 168 3.68 5.55 16.31
N ILE A 169 2.50 6.20 16.32
CA ILE A 169 1.21 5.54 16.55
C ILE A 169 1.01 4.36 15.59
N ILE A 170 1.44 4.48 14.33
CA ILE A 170 1.23 3.41 13.35
C ILE A 170 1.90 2.11 13.82
N LEU A 171 3.08 2.23 14.43
CA LEU A 171 3.80 1.08 14.96
C LEU A 171 3.04 0.42 16.12
N ASP A 172 2.42 1.21 16.99
CA ASP A 172 1.61 0.65 18.08
C ASP A 172 0.34 -0.02 17.55
N VAL A 173 -0.37 0.65 16.64
CA VAL A 173 -1.55 0.08 15.96
C VAL A 173 -1.23 -1.24 15.27
N LEU A 174 -0.09 -1.33 14.58
CA LEU A 174 0.38 -2.58 13.96
C LEU A 174 0.51 -3.72 14.97
N SER A 175 0.97 -3.42 16.18
CA SER A 175 1.13 -4.43 17.23
C SER A 175 -0.20 -5.05 17.70
N HIS A 176 -1.32 -4.34 17.47
CA HIS A 176 -2.67 -4.78 17.83
C HIS A 176 -3.43 -5.43 16.67
N ILE A 177 -2.90 -5.38 15.45
CA ILE A 177 -3.50 -5.99 14.27
C ILE A 177 -3.07 -7.45 14.16
N LYS A 178 -3.99 -8.32 13.73
CA LYS A 178 -3.71 -9.71 13.34
C LYS A 178 -4.28 -9.96 11.96
N HIS A 179 -3.45 -10.41 11.02
CA HIS A 179 -3.89 -10.73 9.67
C HIS A 179 -2.93 -11.71 8.99
N ASP A 180 -3.42 -12.92 8.72
CA ASP A 180 -2.56 -14.03 8.29
C ASP A 180 -1.98 -13.86 6.89
N ASN A 181 -2.67 -13.16 5.99
CA ASN A 181 -2.30 -13.14 4.56
C ASN A 181 -1.37 -11.99 4.15
N ILE A 182 -1.08 -11.03 5.05
CA ILE A 182 -0.22 -9.90 4.73
C ILE A 182 1.22 -10.39 4.59
N LYS A 183 1.82 -10.07 3.43
CA LYS A 183 3.22 -10.40 3.09
C LYS A 183 4.11 -9.16 3.03
N ARG A 184 3.52 -7.99 2.77
CA ARG A 184 4.21 -6.72 2.72
C ARG A 184 3.50 -5.66 3.55
N ILE A 185 4.24 -4.94 4.38
CA ILE A 185 3.78 -3.72 5.04
C ILE A 185 4.63 -2.55 4.54
N SER A 186 4.00 -1.50 4.04
CA SER A 186 4.63 -0.24 3.64
C SER A 186 4.38 0.82 4.70
N LEU A 187 5.44 1.44 5.21
CA LEU A 187 5.42 2.44 6.27
C LEU A 187 6.11 3.72 5.82
N PRO A 188 5.60 4.90 6.20
CA PRO A 188 6.39 6.13 6.17
C PRO A 188 7.60 5.98 7.09
N VAL A 189 8.76 6.44 6.67
CA VAL A 189 9.96 6.32 7.50
C VAL A 189 9.88 7.12 8.81
N ASN A 190 9.06 8.17 8.82
CA ASN A 190 8.86 9.04 9.98
C ASN A 190 8.27 8.32 11.19
N CYS A 191 7.70 7.11 11.00
CA CYS A 191 7.34 6.23 12.11
C CYS A 191 8.52 5.96 13.06
N PHE A 192 9.77 6.10 12.59
CA PHE A 192 11.00 5.80 13.33
C PHE A 192 11.80 7.05 13.76
N THR A 193 11.30 8.25 13.50
CA THR A 193 12.05 9.51 13.71
C THR A 193 11.56 10.31 14.91
N CYS A 194 10.64 9.77 15.72
CA CYS A 194 10.18 10.44 16.94
C CYS A 194 11.23 10.35 18.06
N PRO A 195 11.13 11.20 19.11
CA PRO A 195 11.96 11.06 20.31
C PRO A 195 11.78 9.69 20.99
N SER A 196 12.88 9.10 21.47
CA SER A 196 12.91 7.72 21.98
C SER A 196 11.92 7.42 23.10
N ASN A 197 11.58 8.41 23.93
CA ASN A 197 10.61 8.27 25.02
C ASN A 197 9.19 7.93 24.52
N LYS A 198 8.84 8.32 23.28
CA LYS A 198 7.53 8.00 22.68
C LYS A 198 7.37 6.51 22.36
N TYR A 199 8.47 5.79 22.14
CA TYR A 199 8.41 4.35 21.82
C TYR A 199 8.30 3.45 23.05
N ASN A 200 8.50 3.99 24.26
CA ASN A 200 8.43 3.21 25.49
C ASN A 200 7.02 2.64 25.76
N VAL A 201 5.99 3.21 25.14
CA VAL A 201 4.61 2.71 25.23
C VAL A 201 4.38 1.46 24.38
N ILE A 202 5.22 1.23 23.36
CA ILE A 202 5.14 0.06 22.47
C ILE A 202 5.93 -1.09 23.10
N ASN A 203 5.26 -1.86 23.95
CA ASN A 203 5.90 -2.91 24.76
C ASN A 203 5.73 -4.33 24.17
N CYS A 204 5.39 -4.43 22.89
CA CYS A 204 5.10 -5.69 22.20
C CYS A 204 5.84 -5.76 20.87
N ASN A 205 5.97 -6.98 20.34
CA ASN A 205 6.51 -7.17 19.00
C ASN A 205 5.46 -6.74 17.96
N ILE A 206 5.81 -5.73 17.17
CA ILE A 206 4.93 -5.05 16.19
C ILE A 206 4.48 -6.01 15.07
N PHE A 207 5.21 -7.11 14.86
CA PHE A 207 4.98 -8.04 13.75
C PHE A 207 4.34 -9.37 14.12
N ASN A 208 4.08 -9.63 15.40
CA ASN A 208 3.54 -10.90 15.86
C ASN A 208 2.17 -11.25 15.23
N GLY A 209 1.41 -10.25 14.78
CA GLY A 209 0.13 -10.43 14.11
C GLY A 209 0.20 -10.84 12.63
N PHE A 210 1.39 -10.93 12.03
CA PHE A 210 1.57 -11.12 10.59
C PHE A 210 2.47 -12.33 10.28
N PRO A 211 1.97 -13.56 10.42
CA PRO A 211 2.78 -14.77 10.30
C PRO A 211 3.41 -14.97 8.91
N ASN A 212 2.81 -14.42 7.85
CA ASN A 212 3.32 -14.51 6.47
C ASN A 212 4.07 -13.26 6.00
N LEU A 213 4.37 -12.33 6.90
CA LEU A 213 5.14 -11.13 6.57
C LEU A 213 6.55 -11.53 6.13
N THR A 214 6.99 -11.01 4.99
CA THR A 214 8.34 -11.26 4.47
C THR A 214 9.04 -9.97 4.04
N GLU A 215 8.29 -8.90 3.81
CA GLU A 215 8.85 -7.66 3.28
C GLU A 215 8.28 -6.43 3.98
N LEU A 216 9.16 -5.51 4.35
CA LEU A 216 8.81 -4.16 4.74
C LEU A 216 9.23 -3.20 3.65
N SER A 217 8.41 -2.19 3.40
CA SER A 217 8.68 -1.15 2.41
C SER A 217 8.66 0.19 3.14
N LEU A 218 9.75 0.95 3.06
CA LEU A 218 9.91 2.23 3.74
C LEU A 218 9.80 3.34 2.72
N ASP A 219 8.80 4.21 2.89
CA ASP A 219 8.52 5.33 2.00
C ASP A 219 9.11 6.63 2.57
N PHE A 220 9.93 7.33 1.79
CA PHE A 220 10.61 8.58 2.14
C PHE A 220 9.90 9.79 1.52
N SER A 221 8.58 9.70 1.39
CA SER A 221 7.74 10.51 0.51
C SER A 221 7.67 12.02 0.79
N PHE A 222 8.35 12.55 1.81
CA PHE A 222 8.04 13.91 2.29
C PHE A 222 9.23 14.87 2.47
N SER A 223 10.49 14.44 2.72
CA SER A 223 11.62 15.38 2.82
C SER A 223 13.00 14.71 2.95
N ARG A 224 14.02 15.50 2.59
CA ARG A 224 15.45 15.20 2.80
C ARG A 224 15.84 14.97 4.26
N SER A 225 15.09 15.50 5.24
CA SER A 225 15.44 15.39 6.67
C SER A 225 15.19 14.00 7.22
N ASP A 226 14.27 13.24 6.62
CA ASP A 226 13.81 11.97 7.17
C ASP A 226 14.93 10.93 7.28
N TYR A 227 15.88 10.94 6.35
CA TYR A 227 17.07 10.07 6.41
C TYR A 227 18.04 10.44 7.53
N TYR A 228 18.25 11.74 7.77
CA TYR A 228 19.09 12.21 8.87
C TYR A 228 18.46 11.88 10.21
N ASP A 229 17.15 12.09 10.33
CA ASP A 229 16.41 11.80 11.54
C ASP A 229 16.39 10.27 11.80
N LEU A 230 16.27 9.44 10.76
CA LEU A 230 16.38 7.99 10.90
C LEU A 230 17.78 7.56 11.37
N ALA A 231 18.84 8.12 10.80
CA ALA A 231 20.21 7.85 11.23
C ALA A 231 20.47 8.32 12.67
N TYR A 232 19.90 9.46 13.05
CA TYR A 232 19.97 10.00 14.41
C TYR A 232 19.22 9.11 15.41
N HIS A 233 18.05 8.60 15.03
CA HIS A 233 17.22 7.69 15.81
C HIS A 233 17.49 6.21 15.52
N LYS A 234 18.70 5.86 15.08
CA LYS A 234 19.07 4.50 14.65
C LYS A 234 18.75 3.41 15.68
N ASP A 235 18.85 3.69 16.98
CA ASP A 235 18.61 2.69 18.02
C ASP A 235 17.14 2.23 18.03
N ILE A 236 16.20 3.12 17.71
CA ILE A 236 14.77 2.79 17.59
C ILE A 236 14.55 1.93 16.35
N PHE A 237 15.11 2.35 15.23
CA PHE A 237 15.02 1.59 13.99
C PHE A 237 15.68 0.21 14.12
N GLU A 238 16.82 0.10 14.80
CA GLU A 238 17.53 -1.16 15.03
C GLU A 238 16.69 -2.14 15.85
N ARG A 239 15.99 -1.68 16.89
CA ARG A 239 15.04 -2.51 17.66
C ARG A 239 13.93 -3.06 16.78
N PHE A 240 13.40 -2.24 15.87
CA PHE A 240 12.38 -2.65 14.93
C PHE A 240 12.90 -3.67 13.91
N VAL A 241 14.10 -3.46 13.37
CA VAL A 241 14.74 -4.43 12.48
C VAL A 241 14.98 -5.76 13.19
N GLN A 242 15.42 -5.72 14.45
CA GLN A 242 15.59 -6.92 15.26
C GLN A 242 14.27 -7.68 15.42
N GLN A 243 13.15 -6.99 15.70
CA GLN A 243 11.84 -7.64 15.75
C GLN A 243 11.44 -8.24 14.39
N PHE A 244 11.67 -7.51 13.30
CA PHE A 244 11.36 -7.98 11.95
C PHE A 244 12.22 -9.17 11.51
N SER A 245 13.45 -9.28 12.03
CA SER A 245 14.38 -10.36 11.68
C SER A 245 13.87 -11.77 12.01
N THR A 246 12.85 -11.90 12.87
CA THR A 246 12.21 -13.19 13.17
C THR A 246 11.28 -13.67 12.06
N ALA A 247 10.92 -12.81 11.10
CA ALA A 247 10.09 -13.17 9.96
C ALA A 247 10.83 -14.11 9.00
N LYS A 248 10.09 -14.84 8.15
CA LYS A 248 10.70 -15.74 7.17
C LYS A 248 11.23 -14.94 5.97
N ASN A 249 12.53 -15.07 5.68
CA ASN A 249 13.21 -14.36 4.59
C ASN A 249 12.99 -12.83 4.64
N PRO A 250 13.29 -12.19 5.78
CA PRO A 250 12.93 -10.80 6.01
C PRO A 250 13.69 -9.89 5.04
N THR A 251 12.95 -9.03 4.36
CA THR A 251 13.48 -8.06 3.39
C THR A 251 12.98 -6.66 3.72
N ILE A 252 13.86 -5.66 3.78
CA ILE A 252 13.49 -4.25 3.83
C ILE A 252 13.76 -3.62 2.46
N LEU A 253 12.74 -3.02 1.88
CA LEU A 253 12.77 -2.26 0.65
C LEU A 253 12.71 -0.77 0.98
N PHE A 254 13.74 -0.02 0.62
CA PHE A 254 13.69 1.44 0.63
C PHE A 254 13.04 1.90 -0.68
N GLU A 255 11.87 2.52 -0.58
CA GLU A 255 11.16 3.08 -1.73
C GLU A 255 11.69 4.47 -2.06
N SER A 256 11.80 4.75 -3.35
CA SER A 256 11.97 6.11 -3.89
C SER A 256 13.19 6.86 -3.36
N LEU A 257 14.38 6.25 -3.48
CA LEU A 257 15.64 6.97 -3.29
C LEU A 257 15.89 7.90 -4.49
N GLU A 258 15.89 9.21 -4.27
CA GLU A 258 16.29 10.21 -5.26
C GLU A 258 17.73 10.65 -5.05
N HIS A 259 18.46 10.94 -6.13
CA HIS A 259 19.83 11.46 -6.06
C HIS A 259 19.94 12.77 -5.26
N GLU A 260 18.87 13.57 -5.23
CA GLU A 260 18.81 14.83 -4.50
C GLU A 260 18.34 14.69 -3.05
N ASP A 261 17.89 13.50 -2.63
CA ASP A 261 17.60 13.24 -1.23
C ASP A 261 18.92 13.23 -0.49
N ALA A 262 19.14 14.28 0.31
CA ALA A 262 20.43 14.69 0.85
C ALA A 262 21.09 13.70 1.84
N MET A 263 20.78 12.41 1.80
CA MET A 263 21.56 11.37 2.45
C MET A 263 22.86 11.18 1.68
N ARG A 264 24.02 11.34 2.33
CA ARG A 264 25.26 10.89 1.67
C ARG A 264 25.19 9.37 1.64
N ALA A 265 25.80 8.78 0.63
CA ALA A 265 25.86 7.32 0.51
C ALA A 265 26.44 6.63 1.77
N ASN A 266 27.21 7.37 2.58
CA ASN A 266 27.73 6.91 3.87
C ASN A 266 26.64 6.68 4.91
N GLU A 267 25.71 7.62 5.13
CA GLU A 267 24.62 7.39 6.10
C GLU A 267 23.72 6.24 5.63
N LEU A 268 23.47 6.12 4.31
CA LEU A 268 22.70 4.99 3.75
C LEU A 268 23.38 3.67 4.07
N ASN A 269 24.70 3.60 3.88
CA ASN A 269 25.49 2.44 4.23
C ASN A 269 25.43 2.12 5.74
N GLU A 270 25.43 3.11 6.63
CA GLU A 270 25.29 2.87 8.08
C GLU A 270 23.93 2.24 8.42
N ILE A 271 22.85 2.72 7.81
CA ILE A 271 21.51 2.14 7.99
C ILE A 271 21.47 0.71 7.42
N ILE A 272 22.03 0.48 6.23
CA ILE A 272 22.12 -0.86 5.63
C ILE A 272 22.94 -1.82 6.50
N ASN A 273 24.05 -1.37 7.06
CA ASN A 273 24.88 -2.17 7.97
C ASN A 273 24.10 -2.54 9.24
N SER A 274 23.33 -1.60 9.78
CA SER A 274 22.45 -1.84 10.93
C SER A 274 21.37 -2.87 10.62
N ILE A 275 20.87 -2.90 9.38
CA ILE A 275 19.88 -3.89 8.95
C ILE A 275 20.50 -5.28 8.76
N THR A 276 21.56 -5.34 7.97
CA THR A 276 22.21 -6.59 7.54
C THR A 276 22.85 -7.34 8.72
N LYS A 277 23.21 -6.64 9.80
CA LYS A 277 23.62 -7.23 11.10
C LYS A 277 22.62 -8.28 11.62
N TYR A 278 21.32 -8.12 11.34
CA TYR A 278 20.26 -9.05 11.76
C TYR A 278 19.86 -10.07 10.68
N ASN A 279 20.68 -10.28 9.65
CA ASN A 279 20.39 -11.15 8.50
C ASN A 279 19.12 -10.76 7.72
N VAL A 280 18.76 -9.48 7.77
CA VAL A 280 17.65 -8.92 6.99
C VAL A 280 18.18 -8.45 5.64
N LYS A 281 17.54 -8.90 4.55
CA LYS A 281 17.93 -8.51 3.19
C LYS A 281 17.53 -7.06 2.94
N VAL A 282 18.40 -6.28 2.31
CA VAL A 282 18.06 -4.92 1.86
C VAL A 282 17.83 -4.90 0.35
N LYS A 283 16.82 -4.15 -0.06
CA LYS A 283 16.56 -3.76 -1.44
C LYS A 283 16.38 -2.25 -1.51
N LEU A 284 16.87 -1.65 -2.58
CA LEU A 284 16.67 -0.24 -2.88
C LEU A 284 15.88 -0.11 -4.19
N LYS A 285 14.88 0.77 -4.16
CA LYS A 285 14.23 1.30 -5.35
C LYS A 285 14.72 2.72 -5.58
N VAL A 286 15.35 2.94 -6.73
CA VAL A 286 15.90 4.24 -7.11
C VAL A 286 15.01 4.90 -8.14
N ASN A 287 14.79 6.20 -8.01
CA ASN A 287 14.14 7.02 -9.01
C ASN A 287 15.20 7.82 -9.78
N ILE A 288 15.34 7.55 -11.08
CA ILE A 288 16.22 8.31 -11.96
C ILE A 288 15.42 9.48 -12.52
N GLU A 289 15.09 10.46 -11.67
CA GLU A 289 14.20 11.54 -12.07
C GLU A 289 14.99 12.68 -12.76
N TYR A 290 15.02 12.65 -14.10
CA TYR A 290 15.95 13.43 -14.93
C TYR A 290 15.50 14.88 -15.27
N TYR A 291 14.48 15.44 -14.60
CA TYR A 291 13.92 16.76 -14.99
C TYR A 291 14.90 17.95 -14.85
N LYS A 292 16.11 17.73 -14.34
CA LYS A 292 17.14 18.78 -14.11
C LYS A 292 18.43 18.64 -14.92
N PHE A 293 18.51 17.66 -15.83
CA PHE A 293 19.74 17.34 -16.54
C PHE A 293 19.68 17.77 -18.01
N ILE A 294 19.31 19.03 -18.24
CA ILE A 294 19.43 19.63 -19.57
C ILE A 294 20.94 19.83 -19.85
N GLY A 295 21.53 18.95 -20.66
CA GLY A 295 22.72 19.28 -21.46
C GLY A 295 24.08 18.69 -21.06
N GLU A 296 24.29 18.07 -19.90
CA GLU A 296 25.65 17.71 -19.45
C GLU A 296 25.78 16.27 -18.93
N CYS A 297 26.76 15.54 -19.50
CA CYS A 297 27.15 14.17 -19.16
C CYS A 297 27.83 14.04 -17.78
N GLU A 298 28.41 15.13 -17.25
CA GLU A 298 29.10 15.14 -15.94
C GLU A 298 28.18 14.66 -14.81
N LYS A 299 26.91 15.03 -14.87
CA LYS A 299 25.91 14.66 -13.85
C LYS A 299 25.50 13.18 -13.90
N CYS A 300 25.77 12.47 -15.00
CA CYS A 300 25.63 11.00 -15.05
C CYS A 300 26.72 10.33 -14.21
N ALA A 301 27.96 10.84 -14.28
CA ALA A 301 29.06 10.37 -13.45
C ALA A 301 28.78 10.65 -11.96
N ASP A 302 28.17 11.80 -11.64
CA ASP A 302 27.73 12.12 -10.28
C ASP A 302 26.67 11.12 -9.79
N THR A 303 25.64 10.84 -10.60
CA THR A 303 24.57 9.91 -10.24
C THR A 303 25.11 8.49 -10.04
N MET A 304 25.97 8.02 -10.96
CA MET A 304 26.66 6.74 -10.81
C MET A 304 27.56 6.73 -9.58
N GLY A 305 28.28 7.81 -9.30
CA GLY A 305 29.14 7.97 -8.14
C GLY A 305 28.37 7.92 -6.82
N PHE A 306 27.21 8.58 -6.76
CA PHE A 306 26.31 8.59 -5.61
C PHE A 306 25.81 7.18 -5.26
N PHE A 307 25.35 6.43 -6.27
CA PHE A 307 24.83 5.08 -6.07
C PHE A 307 25.92 4.00 -5.99
N SER A 308 27.16 4.29 -6.40
CA SER A 308 28.27 3.33 -6.41
C SER A 308 28.45 2.56 -5.09
N PRO A 309 28.37 3.20 -3.90
CA PRO A 309 28.54 2.47 -2.63
C PRO A 309 27.40 1.51 -2.30
N VAL A 310 26.22 1.70 -2.91
CA VAL A 310 25.00 0.92 -2.62
C VAL A 310 24.46 0.16 -3.83
N LYS A 311 25.17 0.16 -4.96
CA LYS A 311 24.72 -0.40 -6.25
C LYS A 311 24.29 -1.86 -6.19
N GLN A 312 24.90 -2.64 -5.29
CA GLN A 312 24.57 -4.05 -5.07
C GLN A 312 23.21 -4.24 -4.39
N TYR A 313 22.67 -3.23 -3.71
CA TYR A 313 21.36 -3.27 -3.07
C TYR A 313 20.24 -2.73 -3.98
N ILE A 314 20.60 -2.06 -5.08
CA ILE A 314 19.64 -1.54 -6.06
C ILE A 314 19.05 -2.71 -6.84
N THR A 315 17.74 -2.93 -6.67
CA THR A 315 17.02 -4.05 -7.31
C THR A 315 15.85 -3.59 -8.17
N ILE A 316 15.39 -2.35 -7.96
CA ILE A 316 14.28 -1.75 -8.69
C ILE A 316 14.73 -0.36 -9.12
N VAL A 317 14.47 -0.01 -10.38
CA VAL A 317 14.64 1.35 -10.87
C VAL A 317 13.34 1.82 -11.48
N TYR A 318 12.92 3.02 -11.10
CA TYR A 318 11.85 3.76 -11.74
C TYR A 318 12.45 4.93 -12.52
N ASP A 319 11.93 5.17 -13.72
CA ASP A 319 12.39 6.26 -14.58
C ASP A 319 11.25 6.78 -15.46
N SER A 320 11.28 8.08 -15.73
CA SER A 320 10.31 8.80 -16.55
C SER A 320 10.97 9.31 -17.86
N ILE A 321 10.79 8.54 -18.93
CA ILE A 321 11.36 8.79 -20.25
C ILE A 321 10.47 9.74 -21.06
N SER A 322 10.93 10.96 -21.34
CA SER A 322 10.24 11.88 -22.25
C SER A 322 10.82 11.95 -23.66
N ASP A 323 12.03 11.46 -23.87
CA ASP A 323 12.70 11.43 -25.17
C ASP A 323 13.79 10.33 -25.24
N TYR A 324 14.28 10.03 -26.44
CA TYR A 324 15.25 8.95 -26.65
C TYR A 324 16.61 9.21 -26.02
N ARG A 325 17.03 10.47 -25.83
CA ARG A 325 18.31 10.79 -25.20
C ARG A 325 18.27 10.41 -23.73
N ARG A 326 17.15 10.69 -23.05
CA ARG A 326 16.93 10.25 -21.66
C ARG A 326 17.03 8.74 -21.52
N LEU A 327 16.38 7.99 -22.42
CA LEU A 327 16.47 6.54 -22.40
C LEU A 327 17.91 6.03 -22.50
N LEU A 328 18.72 6.62 -23.40
CA LEU A 328 20.12 6.24 -23.55
C LEU A 328 20.93 6.51 -22.28
N TYR A 329 20.71 7.66 -21.62
CA TYR A 329 21.39 7.97 -20.36
C TYR A 329 21.01 7.02 -19.23
N SER A 330 19.72 6.75 -19.08
CA SER A 330 19.24 5.80 -18.08
C SER A 330 19.84 4.42 -18.32
N VAL A 331 19.91 3.97 -19.58
CA VAL A 331 20.60 2.70 -19.92
C VAL A 331 22.05 2.68 -19.44
N GLU A 332 22.80 3.77 -19.56
CA GLU A 332 24.18 3.82 -19.04
C GLU A 332 24.23 3.70 -17.51
N ILE A 333 23.34 4.38 -16.78
CA ILE A 333 23.24 4.27 -15.31
C ILE A 333 22.84 2.84 -14.91
N LEU A 334 21.83 2.29 -15.57
CA LEU A 334 21.29 0.95 -15.28
C LEU A 334 22.36 -0.14 -15.43
N LYS A 335 23.30 0.00 -16.37
CA LYS A 335 24.44 -0.94 -16.54
C LYS A 335 25.34 -1.04 -15.31
N THR A 336 25.31 -0.06 -14.41
CA THR A 336 26.15 -0.06 -13.20
C THR A 336 25.54 -0.86 -12.04
N PHE A 337 24.25 -1.21 -12.11
CA PHE A 337 23.54 -1.88 -11.03
C PHE A 337 23.64 -3.41 -11.15
N GLU A 338 24.26 -4.05 -10.16
CA GLU A 338 24.61 -5.48 -10.23
C GLU A 338 23.42 -6.42 -10.02
N ASN A 339 22.43 -6.00 -9.22
CA ASN A 339 21.29 -6.82 -8.81
C ASN A 339 19.94 -6.28 -9.30
N LEU A 340 19.96 -5.46 -10.35
CA LEU A 340 18.75 -4.91 -10.94
C LEU A 340 17.84 -6.04 -11.44
N SER A 341 16.61 -6.08 -10.93
CA SER A 341 15.64 -7.15 -11.22
C SER A 341 14.31 -6.62 -11.75
N THR A 342 14.02 -5.34 -11.55
CA THR A 342 12.78 -4.69 -12.00
C THR A 342 13.09 -3.30 -12.54
N LEU A 343 12.51 -2.99 -13.70
CA LEU A 343 12.63 -1.69 -14.35
C LEU A 343 11.23 -1.16 -14.66
N ASP A 344 10.86 -0.07 -14.00
CA ASP A 344 9.58 0.60 -14.14
C ASP A 344 9.76 1.86 -15.01
N LEU A 345 9.52 1.75 -16.32
CA LEU A 345 9.64 2.87 -17.24
C LEU A 345 8.28 3.54 -17.48
N LYS A 346 8.20 4.85 -17.23
CA LYS A 346 7.07 5.69 -17.61
C LYS A 346 7.44 6.52 -18.83
N PHE A 347 6.79 6.25 -19.97
CA PHE A 347 6.95 7.08 -21.17
C PHE A 347 6.04 8.30 -21.10
N VAL A 348 6.63 9.48 -20.96
CA VAL A 348 5.93 10.77 -20.98
C VAL A 348 5.93 11.28 -22.41
N LEU A 349 4.81 11.11 -23.10
CA LEU A 349 4.63 11.72 -24.41
C LEU A 349 4.51 13.24 -24.22
N PRO A 350 5.30 14.06 -24.93
CA PRO A 350 5.10 15.51 -24.90
C PRO A 350 3.64 15.78 -25.28
N ALA A 351 2.99 16.69 -24.54
CA ALA A 351 1.64 17.11 -24.88
C ALA A 351 1.64 17.46 -26.37
N ILE A 352 0.87 16.72 -27.17
CA ILE A 352 0.60 17.11 -28.55
C ILE A 352 -0.25 18.37 -28.41
N THR A 353 0.38 19.54 -28.35
CA THR A 353 -0.27 20.86 -28.29
C THR A 353 -0.85 21.23 -29.65
N GLY A 354 -1.54 20.27 -30.27
CA GLY A 354 -2.20 20.38 -31.55
C GLY A 354 -3.38 19.41 -31.59
N ASN A 355 -4.57 19.95 -31.31
CA ASN A 355 -5.89 19.43 -31.71
C ASN A 355 -6.56 18.28 -30.94
N PHE A 356 -6.06 17.83 -29.78
CA PHE A 356 -6.89 17.00 -28.90
C PHE A 356 -7.64 17.87 -27.90
N THR A 357 -8.88 18.23 -28.23
CA THR A 357 -9.88 18.69 -27.26
C THR A 357 -10.16 17.51 -26.33
N PRO A 358 -9.83 17.58 -25.03
CA PRO A 358 -10.18 16.52 -24.10
C PRO A 358 -11.70 16.40 -24.05
N SER A 359 -12.26 15.21 -24.20
CA SER A 359 -13.70 14.93 -24.09
C SER A 359 -14.22 15.02 -22.64
N TYR A 360 -13.70 15.96 -21.84
CA TYR A 360 -14.13 16.21 -20.45
C TYR A 360 -15.46 16.98 -20.34
N ASN A 361 -16.21 17.12 -21.44
CA ASN A 361 -17.51 17.81 -21.46
C ASN A 361 -18.74 16.88 -21.51
N GLN A 362 -18.61 15.61 -21.14
CA GLN A 362 -19.79 14.77 -20.90
C GLN A 362 -19.82 14.22 -19.47
N SER A 363 -20.66 14.88 -18.66
CA SER A 363 -21.20 14.45 -17.36
C SER A 363 -20.38 14.69 -16.08
N GLN A 364 -19.98 15.94 -15.83
CA GLN A 364 -20.10 16.48 -14.47
C GLN A 364 -21.32 17.39 -14.42
N ARG A 365 -22.49 16.78 -14.22
CA ARG A 365 -23.60 17.53 -13.62
C ARG A 365 -23.27 17.69 -12.15
N PHE A 366 -22.85 18.91 -11.82
CA PHE A 366 -22.89 19.46 -10.49
C PHE A 366 -24.22 19.12 -9.81
N TRP A 367 -24.14 18.47 -8.66
CA TRP A 367 -25.18 18.59 -7.64
C TRP A 367 -24.55 19.44 -6.54
N THR A 368 -25.01 20.69 -6.49
CA THR A 368 -24.86 21.64 -5.40
C THR A 368 -25.48 21.11 -4.11
#